data_AF-A0A0L6WJZ6-F1
#
_entry.id   AF-A0A0L6WJZ6-F1
#
_cell.length_a   1.000
_cell.length_b   1.000
_cell.length_c   1.000
_cell.angle_alpha   90.00
_cell.angle_beta   90.00
_cell.angle_gamma   90.00
#
_symmetry.space_group_name_H-M   'P 1'
#
loop_
_entity.id
_entity.type
_entity.pdbx_description
1 polymer ?
#
loop_
_entity_poly.entity_id
_entity_poly.type
_entity_poly.pdbx_seq_one_letter_code
_entity_poly.pdbx_strand_id
1 'polypeptide(L)'
;MSVVAPAPSSSRGEVVLQPNYFTSSIFIKALREDITTLIHSYHDLYTKSPPGHPFSLFKHLWSTLGWRWMHLMVFDDRPREMLLNVVHRLFLERMVRTEAPFTRAIALFGLYTFFLTQPRGTAPPLYSLSHIPIPVDQFIALKALTNSLNVDHLHPLQPHVSHILSILLQGKVFFLAPESGSRSLNPRSLPRENFIEGAVLPLDINAPKKKGRPTKRDKIKKAKLDLDSLDKWLYDTPPPLSTAVASSLSSSFEASSGNSPVETTLTQYQNEKARILDAIDPQTTPAASASHANSTIQKSNQFILERLKTAEGFFSAESTLGDQSTGVSRVERAVNELGVTNSVGRLGGALNLLEGAGKTQP
;
A
#
# COMPACT_ATOMS: atom_id res chain seq x y z
N MET A 1 7.66 -12.25 -18.18
CA MET A 1 8.00 -12.10 -16.74
C MET A 1 8.43 -10.67 -16.55
N SER A 2 7.67 -9.85 -15.80
CA SER A 2 8.10 -8.50 -15.47
C SER A 2 9.27 -8.62 -14.48
N VAL A 3 10.43 -8.03 -14.82
CA VAL A 3 11.58 -8.01 -13.93
C VAL A 3 11.28 -6.99 -12.84
N VAL A 4 10.77 -7.47 -11.70
CA VAL A 4 10.58 -6.64 -10.51
C VAL A 4 11.96 -6.31 -9.98
N ALA A 5 12.29 -5.02 -9.91
CA ALA A 5 13.57 -4.57 -9.37
C ALA A 5 13.74 -5.08 -7.93
N PRO A 6 14.95 -5.50 -7.51
CA PRO A 6 15.17 -5.94 -6.13
C PRO A 6 14.74 -4.82 -5.18
N ALA A 7 13.87 -5.16 -4.22
CA ALA A 7 13.36 -4.22 -3.24
C ALA A 7 14.54 -3.51 -2.56
N PRO A 8 14.55 -2.16 -2.51
CA PRO A 8 15.62 -1.43 -1.85
C PRO A 8 15.72 -1.91 -0.40
N SER A 9 16.93 -2.27 0.04
CA SER A 9 17.19 -2.51 1.46
C SER A 9 16.78 -1.25 2.21
N SER A 10 15.82 -1.35 3.13
CA SER A 10 15.20 -0.19 3.78
C SER A 10 16.27 0.79 4.23
N SER A 11 16.18 2.04 3.78
CA SER A 11 17.02 3.10 4.32
C SER A 11 16.80 3.16 5.85
N ARG A 12 17.85 3.48 6.62
CA ARG A 12 17.74 3.53 8.10
C ARG A 12 16.56 4.43 8.50
N GLY A 13 15.55 3.84 9.14
CA GLY A 13 14.41 4.58 9.72
C GLY A 13 13.04 4.23 9.13
N GLU A 14 12.97 3.53 8.00
CA GLU A 14 11.68 3.17 7.40
C GLU A 14 11.08 1.92 8.08
N VAL A 15 9.86 2.06 8.60
CA VAL A 15 9.14 0.96 9.28
C VAL A 15 8.57 0.03 8.23
N VAL A 16 9.36 -0.97 7.82
CA VAL A 16 8.92 -2.00 6.89
C VAL A 16 8.22 -3.14 7.64
N LEU A 17 6.99 -3.46 7.24
CA LEU A 17 6.25 -4.61 7.75
C LEU A 17 7.03 -5.89 7.46
N GLN A 18 7.35 -6.63 8.52
CA GLN A 18 8.08 -7.89 8.39
C GLN A 18 7.15 -8.96 7.79
N PRO A 19 7.57 -9.71 6.75
CA PRO A 19 6.74 -10.77 6.17
C PRO A 19 6.23 -11.79 7.19
N ASN A 20 7.02 -12.07 8.24
CA ASN A 20 6.64 -12.99 9.31
C ASN A 20 5.35 -12.58 10.04
N TYR A 21 5.00 -11.28 10.06
CA TYR A 21 3.75 -10.79 10.63
C TYR A 21 2.53 -11.49 10.00
N PHE A 22 2.51 -11.66 8.68
CA PHE A 22 1.40 -12.34 7.98
C PHE A 22 1.35 -13.84 8.28
N THR A 23 2.45 -14.43 8.75
CA THR A 23 2.46 -15.83 9.22
C THR A 23 2.25 -15.96 10.74
N SER A 24 2.07 -14.85 11.45
CA SER A 24 1.90 -14.83 12.91
C SER A 24 0.47 -15.17 13.32
N SER A 25 0.31 -15.66 14.55
CA SER A 25 -1.02 -15.95 15.11
C SER A 25 -1.90 -14.72 15.23
N ILE A 26 -1.32 -13.53 15.38
CA ILE A 26 -2.08 -12.27 15.49
C ILE A 26 -2.84 -12.05 14.18
N PHE A 27 -2.12 -12.04 13.06
CA PHE A 27 -2.72 -11.83 11.75
C PHE A 27 -3.64 -12.98 11.35
N ILE A 28 -3.19 -14.23 11.53
CA ILE A 28 -3.92 -15.41 11.03
C ILE A 28 -5.22 -15.64 11.79
N LYS A 29 -5.26 -15.42 13.11
CA LYS A 29 -6.50 -15.58 13.87
C LYS A 29 -7.53 -14.55 13.45
N ALA A 30 -7.15 -13.27 13.40
CA ALA A 30 -8.01 -12.19 12.93
C ALA A 30 -8.53 -12.48 11.51
N LEU A 31 -7.65 -12.85 10.59
CA LEU A 31 -8.07 -13.13 9.21
C LEU A 31 -8.96 -14.37 9.08
N ARG A 32 -8.76 -15.41 9.91
CA ARG A 32 -9.68 -16.56 9.97
C ARG A 32 -11.05 -16.17 10.50
N GLU A 33 -11.10 -15.29 11.50
CA GLU A 33 -12.35 -14.73 12.03
C GLU A 33 -13.06 -13.90 10.96
N ASP A 34 -12.33 -13.07 10.20
CA ASP A 34 -12.90 -12.28 9.09
C ASP A 34 -13.49 -13.17 8.00
N ILE A 35 -12.79 -14.23 7.59
CA ILE A 35 -13.31 -15.21 6.61
C ILE A 35 -14.56 -15.91 7.16
N THR A 36 -14.55 -16.24 8.45
CA THR A 36 -15.69 -16.89 9.11
C THR A 36 -16.89 -15.94 9.16
N THR A 37 -16.67 -14.67 9.49
CA THR A 37 -17.69 -13.61 9.49
C THR A 37 -18.26 -13.39 8.09
N LEU A 38 -17.42 -13.38 7.05
CA LEU A 38 -17.86 -13.29 5.65
C LEU A 38 -18.78 -14.45 5.28
N ILE A 39 -18.41 -15.69 5.63
CA ILE A 39 -19.19 -16.89 5.33
C ILE A 39 -20.52 -16.91 6.09
N HIS A 40 -20.51 -16.61 7.39
CA HIS A 40 -21.73 -16.55 8.20
C HIS A 40 -22.66 -15.43 7.77
N SER A 41 -22.13 -14.23 7.49
CA SER A 41 -22.94 -13.09 7.01
C SER A 41 -23.58 -13.41 5.66
N TYR A 42 -22.85 -14.11 4.78
CA TYR A 42 -23.41 -14.59 3.52
C TYR A 42 -24.50 -15.63 3.76
N HIS A 43 -24.26 -16.61 4.63
CA HIS A 43 -25.24 -17.62 4.99
C HIS A 43 -26.54 -16.99 5.51
N ASP A 44 -26.45 -16.09 6.49
CA ASP A 44 -27.61 -15.44 7.10
C ASP A 44 -28.45 -14.66 6.10
N LEU A 45 -27.82 -13.90 5.21
CA LEU A 45 -28.55 -13.16 4.17
C LEU A 45 -29.12 -14.10 3.10
N TYR A 46 -28.39 -15.14 2.72
CA TYR A 46 -28.83 -16.12 1.73
C TYR A 46 -30.04 -16.92 2.23
N THR A 47 -30.07 -17.32 3.50
CA THR A 47 -31.21 -18.05 4.10
C THR A 47 -32.44 -17.16 4.26
N LYS A 48 -32.27 -15.87 4.59
CA LYS A 48 -33.39 -14.93 4.77
C LYS A 48 -34.08 -14.58 3.45
N SER A 49 -33.29 -14.42 2.39
CA SER A 49 -33.81 -14.05 1.06
C SER A 49 -32.87 -14.62 0.00
N PRO A 50 -33.11 -15.86 -0.48
CA PRO A 50 -32.23 -16.49 -1.47
C PRO A 50 -32.26 -15.65 -2.75
N PRO A 51 -31.17 -14.94 -3.09
CA PRO A 51 -31.17 -14.06 -4.23
C PRO A 51 -31.15 -14.90 -5.51
N GLY A 52 -31.85 -14.44 -6.56
CA GLY A 52 -31.66 -14.97 -7.92
C GLY A 52 -30.22 -14.77 -8.44
N HIS A 53 -29.43 -13.93 -7.76
CA HIS A 53 -28.03 -13.63 -8.09
C HIS A 53 -27.09 -13.80 -6.88
N PRO A 54 -26.77 -15.05 -6.49
CA PRO A 54 -25.91 -15.37 -5.35
C PRO A 54 -24.56 -14.64 -5.34
N PHE A 55 -23.93 -14.46 -6.49
CA PHE A 55 -22.63 -13.78 -6.57
C PHE A 55 -22.73 -12.25 -6.41
N SER A 56 -23.87 -11.65 -6.76
CA SER A 56 -24.09 -10.21 -6.51
C SER A 56 -24.22 -9.91 -5.03
N LEU A 57 -24.92 -10.77 -4.28
CA LEU A 57 -24.95 -10.71 -2.82
C LEU A 57 -23.54 -10.83 -2.22
N PHE A 58 -22.72 -11.74 -2.76
CA PHE A 58 -21.34 -11.93 -2.31
C PHE A 58 -20.51 -10.66 -2.52
N LYS A 59 -20.56 -10.05 -3.72
CA LYS A 59 -19.84 -8.81 -4.02
C LYS A 59 -20.25 -7.65 -3.11
N HIS A 60 -21.54 -7.54 -2.79
CA HIS A 60 -22.03 -6.54 -1.86
C HIS A 60 -21.40 -6.74 -0.47
N LEU A 61 -21.52 -7.95 0.10
CA LEU A 61 -20.91 -8.28 1.38
C LEU A 61 -19.39 -8.10 1.40
N TRP A 62 -18.70 -8.55 0.36
CA TRP A 62 -17.26 -8.37 0.16
C TRP A 62 -16.86 -6.89 0.26
N SER A 63 -17.65 -6.00 -0.36
CA SER A 63 -17.40 -4.56 -0.34
C SER A 63 -17.74 -3.94 1.02
N THR A 64 -18.86 -4.33 1.62
CA THR A 64 -19.35 -3.84 2.92
C THR A 64 -18.40 -4.21 4.07
N LEU A 65 -17.87 -5.44 4.04
CA LEU A 65 -16.87 -5.91 5.02
C LEU A 65 -15.45 -5.41 4.72
N GLY A 66 -15.27 -4.55 3.72
CA GLY A 66 -13.99 -3.88 3.46
C GLY A 66 -12.94 -4.75 2.75
N TRP A 67 -13.26 -5.96 2.32
CA TRP A 67 -12.31 -6.87 1.65
C TRP A 67 -11.69 -6.27 0.38
N ARG A 68 -12.40 -5.36 -0.31
CA ARG A 68 -11.87 -4.62 -1.46
C ARG A 68 -10.58 -3.83 -1.15
N TRP A 69 -10.38 -3.44 0.10
CA TRP A 69 -9.21 -2.66 0.54
C TRP A 69 -8.02 -3.54 0.94
N MET A 70 -8.20 -4.85 1.08
CA MET A 70 -7.14 -5.77 1.53
C MET A 70 -5.91 -5.75 0.61
N HIS A 71 -6.11 -5.53 -0.69
CA HIS A 71 -5.00 -5.38 -1.65
C HIS A 71 -4.16 -4.12 -1.43
N LEU A 72 -4.63 -3.15 -0.65
CA LEU A 72 -3.92 -1.89 -0.38
C LEU A 72 -3.23 -1.87 0.99
N MET A 73 -3.29 -2.98 1.75
CA MET A 73 -2.67 -3.07 3.08
C MET A 73 -1.15 -3.03 3.03
N VAL A 74 -0.54 -3.49 1.94
CA VAL A 74 0.92 -3.63 1.80
C VAL A 74 1.35 -3.34 0.37
N PHE A 75 2.26 -2.39 0.20
CA PHE A 75 2.82 -2.02 -1.10
C PHE A 75 4.21 -2.63 -1.34
N ASP A 76 4.97 -2.94 -0.28
CA ASP A 76 6.28 -3.57 -0.39
C ASP A 76 6.18 -5.01 -0.91
N ASP A 77 6.99 -5.37 -1.90
CA ASP A 77 6.88 -6.64 -2.63
C ASP A 77 6.92 -7.88 -1.73
N ARG A 78 7.92 -7.96 -0.83
CA ARG A 78 8.14 -9.15 0.00
C ARG A 78 7.04 -9.41 1.02
N PRO A 79 6.62 -8.44 1.86
CA PRO A 79 5.48 -8.65 2.75
C PRO A 79 4.17 -8.79 1.98
N ARG A 80 4.02 -8.12 0.82
CA ARG A 80 2.84 -8.27 -0.04
C ARG A 80 2.72 -9.69 -0.59
N GLU A 81 3.80 -10.27 -1.11
CA GLU A 81 3.84 -11.67 -1.52
C GLU A 81 3.40 -12.59 -0.40
N MET A 82 3.88 -12.37 0.83
CA MET A 82 3.49 -13.18 1.98
C MET A 82 2.02 -12.99 2.34
N LEU A 83 1.51 -11.76 2.36
CA LEU A 83 0.09 -11.45 2.57
C LEU A 83 -0.78 -12.20 1.57
N LEU A 84 -0.47 -12.08 0.28
CA LEU A 84 -1.25 -12.72 -0.78
C LEU A 84 -1.23 -14.24 -0.63
N ASN A 85 -0.05 -14.84 -0.44
CA ASN A 85 0.06 -16.30 -0.25
C ASN A 85 -0.73 -16.80 0.97
N VAL A 86 -0.66 -16.08 2.10
CA VAL A 86 -1.39 -16.43 3.31
C VAL A 86 -2.90 -16.30 3.10
N VAL A 87 -3.39 -15.19 2.55
CA VAL A 87 -4.84 -14.99 2.33
C VAL A 87 -5.43 -16.07 1.43
N HIS A 88 -4.80 -16.38 0.30
CA HIS A 88 -5.27 -17.45 -0.59
C HIS A 88 -5.24 -18.82 0.10
N ARG A 89 -4.19 -19.09 0.89
CA ARG A 89 -4.10 -20.33 1.65
C ARG A 89 -5.20 -20.45 2.73
N LEU A 90 -5.55 -19.37 3.42
CA LEU A 90 -6.63 -19.39 4.41
C LEU A 90 -8.01 -19.59 3.76
N PHE A 91 -8.24 -19.09 2.54
CA PHE A 91 -9.44 -19.48 1.79
C PHE A 91 -9.43 -20.96 1.42
N LEU A 92 -8.28 -21.52 1.00
CA LEU A 92 -8.16 -22.95 0.73
C LEU A 92 -8.39 -23.82 1.99
N GLU A 93 -8.01 -23.35 3.18
CA GLU A 93 -8.33 -24.02 4.45
C GLU A 93 -9.84 -24.19 4.65
N ARG A 94 -10.67 -23.27 4.14
CA ARG A 94 -12.15 -23.37 4.19
C ARG A 94 -12.75 -24.16 3.03
N MET A 95 -11.93 -24.65 2.11
CA MET A 95 -12.35 -25.42 0.93
C MET A 95 -12.08 -26.93 1.06
N VAL A 96 -11.49 -27.36 2.18
CA VAL A 96 -11.20 -28.78 2.47
C VAL A 96 -12.48 -29.62 2.46
N ARG A 97 -12.34 -30.92 2.17
CA ARG A 97 -13.49 -31.84 2.03
C ARG A 97 -14.35 -31.97 3.29
N THR A 98 -13.77 -31.73 4.47
CA THR A 98 -14.45 -31.83 5.77
C THR A 98 -15.37 -30.65 6.07
N GLU A 99 -15.22 -29.52 5.36
CA GLU A 99 -16.07 -28.35 5.52
C GLU A 99 -17.40 -28.52 4.76
N ALA A 100 -18.45 -27.85 5.22
CA ALA A 100 -19.76 -27.93 4.58
C ALA A 100 -19.71 -27.42 3.11
N PRO A 101 -20.45 -28.02 2.16
CA PRO A 101 -20.44 -27.60 0.76
C PRO A 101 -20.73 -26.11 0.55
N PHE A 102 -21.63 -25.54 1.36
CA PHE A 102 -21.92 -24.10 1.37
C PHE A 102 -20.68 -23.27 1.71
N THR A 103 -20.03 -23.55 2.85
CA THR A 103 -18.77 -22.89 3.28
C THR A 103 -17.71 -22.94 2.18
N ARG A 104 -17.54 -24.11 1.55
CA ARG A 104 -16.57 -24.32 0.47
C ARG A 104 -16.88 -23.48 -0.76
N ALA A 105 -18.16 -23.33 -1.13
CA ALA A 105 -18.59 -22.49 -2.24
C ALA A 105 -18.29 -21.00 -2.00
N ILE A 106 -18.57 -20.50 -0.79
CA ILE A 106 -18.32 -19.09 -0.44
C ILE A 106 -16.82 -18.79 -0.30
N ALA A 107 -16.06 -19.73 0.27
CA ALA A 107 -14.60 -19.64 0.29
C ALA A 107 -14.01 -19.58 -1.12
N LEU A 108 -14.56 -20.35 -2.08
CA LEU A 108 -14.18 -20.26 -3.48
C LEU A 108 -14.53 -18.89 -4.10
N PHE A 109 -15.69 -18.32 -3.78
CA PHE A 109 -16.04 -16.96 -4.23
C PHE A 109 -15.01 -15.93 -3.73
N GLY A 110 -14.59 -16.04 -2.46
CA GLY A 110 -13.54 -15.21 -1.87
C GLY A 110 -12.20 -15.39 -2.55
N LEU A 111 -11.73 -16.63 -2.71
CA LEU A 111 -10.48 -16.94 -3.41
C LEU A 111 -10.47 -16.38 -4.84
N TYR A 112 -11.54 -16.64 -5.61
CA TYR A 112 -11.69 -16.14 -6.97
C TYR A 112 -11.65 -14.61 -7.03
N THR A 113 -12.44 -13.97 -6.17
CA THR A 113 -12.58 -12.50 -6.15
C THR A 113 -11.26 -11.87 -5.75
N PHE A 114 -10.62 -12.36 -4.70
CA PHE A 114 -9.33 -11.84 -4.24
C PHE A 114 -8.24 -12.02 -5.30
N PHE A 115 -8.18 -13.18 -5.96
CA PHE A 115 -7.17 -13.45 -6.99
C PHE A 115 -7.32 -12.58 -8.24
N LEU A 116 -8.55 -12.41 -8.75
CA LEU A 116 -8.79 -11.66 -9.98
C LEU A 116 -8.83 -10.13 -9.80
N THR A 117 -9.06 -9.65 -8.57
CA THR A 117 -9.06 -8.21 -8.27
C THR A 117 -7.70 -7.66 -7.84
N GLN A 118 -6.64 -8.47 -7.94
CA GLN A 118 -5.28 -7.99 -7.70
C GLN A 118 -4.96 -6.81 -8.63
N PRO A 119 -4.40 -5.70 -8.11
CA PRO A 119 -4.06 -4.54 -8.93
C PRO A 119 -2.98 -4.91 -9.94
N ARG A 120 -3.23 -4.62 -11.21
CA ARG A 120 -2.30 -4.84 -12.34
C ARG A 120 -2.05 -3.51 -13.05
N GLY A 121 -0.85 -3.36 -13.62
CA GLY A 121 -0.49 -2.15 -14.37
C GLY A 121 -0.32 -0.89 -13.50
N THR A 122 0.06 -1.05 -12.24
CA THR A 122 0.35 0.09 -11.35
C THR A 122 1.74 0.68 -11.63
N ALA A 123 1.93 1.96 -11.30
CA ALA A 123 3.21 2.64 -11.32
C ALA A 123 3.43 3.31 -9.94
N PRO A 124 4.37 2.81 -9.09
CA PRO A 124 5.27 1.68 -9.31
C PRO A 124 4.55 0.32 -9.42
N PRO A 125 5.17 -0.68 -10.07
CA PRO A 125 4.58 -2.01 -10.21
C PRO A 125 4.46 -2.69 -8.84
N LEU A 126 3.26 -3.17 -8.51
CA LEU A 126 3.02 -3.95 -7.30
C LEU A 126 3.13 -5.44 -7.58
N TYR A 127 3.78 -6.19 -6.67
CA TYR A 127 3.78 -7.65 -6.74
C TYR A 127 2.34 -8.19 -6.86
N SER A 128 2.14 -9.11 -7.80
CA SER A 128 0.88 -9.81 -8.00
C SER A 128 1.14 -11.31 -8.06
N LEU A 129 0.36 -12.07 -7.30
CA LEU A 129 0.45 -13.52 -7.26
C LEU A 129 -0.08 -14.09 -8.58
N SER A 130 0.79 -14.82 -9.29
CA SER A 130 0.46 -15.44 -10.59
C SER A 130 -0.18 -16.81 -10.45
N HIS A 131 0.24 -17.58 -9.43
CA HIS A 131 -0.25 -18.93 -9.17
C HIS A 131 -0.50 -19.15 -7.69
N ILE A 132 -1.51 -19.95 -7.37
CA ILE A 132 -1.87 -20.34 -6.01
C ILE A 132 -1.39 -21.78 -5.77
N PRO A 133 -0.50 -22.02 -4.80
CA PRO A 133 -0.12 -23.38 -4.45
C PRO A 133 -1.29 -24.11 -3.79
N ILE A 134 -1.66 -25.29 -4.32
CA ILE A 134 -2.74 -26.13 -3.79
C ILE A 134 -2.30 -27.60 -3.74
N PRO A 135 -2.48 -28.30 -2.60
CA PRO A 135 -2.23 -29.74 -2.53
C PRO A 135 -3.11 -30.54 -3.50
N VAL A 136 -2.57 -31.59 -4.13
CA VAL A 136 -3.28 -32.41 -5.13
C VAL A 136 -4.62 -32.95 -4.60
N ASP A 137 -4.67 -33.41 -3.35
CA ASP A 137 -5.89 -33.91 -2.70
C ASP A 137 -6.96 -32.82 -2.54
N GLN A 138 -6.56 -31.60 -2.18
CA GLN A 138 -7.48 -30.45 -2.09
C GLN A 138 -7.96 -30.01 -3.47
N PHE A 139 -7.09 -30.07 -4.48
CA PHE A 139 -7.46 -29.78 -5.87
C PHE A 139 -8.50 -30.77 -6.41
N ILE A 140 -8.34 -32.07 -6.13
CA ILE A 140 -9.33 -33.09 -6.47
C ILE A 140 -10.66 -32.81 -5.76
N ALA A 141 -10.62 -32.52 -4.45
CA ALA A 141 -11.81 -32.18 -3.69
C ALA A 141 -12.51 -30.92 -4.24
N LEU A 142 -11.74 -29.92 -4.68
CA LEU A 142 -12.25 -28.70 -5.29
C LEU A 142 -12.97 -28.98 -6.61
N LYS A 143 -12.41 -29.82 -7.48
CA LYS A 143 -13.07 -30.23 -8.73
C LYS A 143 -14.38 -30.99 -8.48
N ALA A 144 -14.48 -31.72 -7.37
CA ALA A 144 -15.70 -32.43 -6.98
C ALA A 144 -16.75 -31.54 -6.29
N LEU A 145 -16.45 -30.25 -6.02
CA LEU A 145 -17.34 -29.35 -5.28
C LEU A 145 -18.68 -29.14 -5.98
N THR A 146 -18.70 -28.98 -7.31
CA THR A 146 -19.93 -28.80 -8.10
C THR A 146 -20.93 -29.93 -7.88
N ASN A 147 -20.45 -31.18 -7.82
CA ASN A 147 -21.30 -32.35 -7.59
C ASN A 147 -21.90 -32.36 -6.18
N SER A 148 -21.20 -31.80 -5.19
CA SER A 148 -21.70 -31.70 -3.82
C SER A 148 -22.75 -30.61 -3.59
N LEU A 149 -22.99 -29.75 -4.60
CA LEU A 149 -23.99 -28.68 -4.54
C LEU A 149 -25.34 -29.08 -5.18
N ASN A 150 -25.53 -30.36 -5.50
CA ASN A 150 -26.78 -30.89 -6.07
C ASN A 150 -27.95 -31.00 -5.07
N VAL A 151 -27.86 -30.32 -3.93
CA VAL A 151 -28.92 -30.27 -2.91
C VAL A 151 -29.83 -29.08 -3.20
N ASP A 152 -31.15 -29.23 -3.05
CA ASP A 152 -32.16 -28.26 -3.48
C ASP A 152 -31.86 -26.80 -3.06
N HIS A 153 -31.46 -26.59 -1.80
CA HIS A 153 -31.16 -25.25 -1.27
C HIS A 153 -29.79 -24.68 -1.70
N LEU A 154 -28.91 -25.51 -2.27
CA LEU A 154 -27.58 -25.12 -2.78
C LEU A 154 -27.52 -25.07 -4.31
N HIS A 155 -28.53 -25.63 -4.98
CA HIS A 155 -28.60 -25.70 -6.42
C HIS A 155 -28.36 -24.33 -7.12
N PRO A 156 -28.85 -23.19 -6.62
CA PRO A 156 -28.57 -21.89 -7.25
C PRO A 156 -27.08 -21.48 -7.23
N LEU A 157 -26.26 -22.03 -6.33
CA LEU A 157 -24.83 -21.75 -6.26
C LEU A 157 -24.02 -22.54 -7.31
N GLN A 158 -24.52 -23.72 -7.69
CA GLN A 158 -23.83 -24.66 -8.57
C GLN A 158 -23.36 -24.04 -9.91
N PRO A 159 -24.18 -23.30 -10.69
CA PRO A 159 -23.72 -22.72 -11.95
C PRO A 159 -22.62 -21.67 -11.74
N HIS A 160 -22.67 -20.89 -10.66
CA HIS A 160 -21.66 -19.90 -10.33
C HIS A 160 -20.33 -20.55 -9.93
N VAL A 161 -20.38 -21.59 -9.09
CA VAL A 161 -19.21 -22.37 -8.71
C VAL A 161 -18.57 -23.04 -9.92
N SER A 162 -19.39 -23.65 -10.80
CA SER A 162 -18.93 -24.26 -12.04
C SER A 162 -18.21 -23.25 -12.95
N HIS A 163 -18.82 -22.08 -13.15
CA HIS A 163 -18.25 -21.00 -13.95
C HIS A 163 -16.91 -20.50 -13.38
N ILE A 164 -16.86 -20.23 -12.08
CA ILE A 164 -15.64 -19.78 -11.39
C ILE A 164 -14.53 -20.82 -11.51
N LEU A 165 -14.83 -22.10 -11.27
CA LEU A 165 -13.83 -23.17 -11.44
C LEU A 165 -13.35 -23.27 -12.88
N SER A 166 -14.23 -23.14 -13.86
CA SER A 166 -13.84 -23.13 -15.28
C SER A 166 -12.84 -22.01 -15.57
N ILE A 167 -13.08 -20.78 -15.08
CA ILE A 167 -12.15 -19.65 -15.27
C ILE A 167 -10.79 -19.94 -14.60
N LEU A 168 -10.79 -20.37 -13.34
CA LEU A 168 -9.55 -20.62 -12.59
C LEU A 168 -8.72 -21.77 -13.21
N LEU A 169 -9.38 -22.80 -13.72
CA LEU A 169 -8.74 -23.95 -14.37
C LEU A 169 -8.19 -23.59 -15.74
N GLN A 170 -8.97 -22.89 -16.58
CA GLN A 170 -8.51 -22.42 -17.90
C GLN A 170 -7.35 -21.43 -17.77
N GLY A 171 -7.40 -20.57 -16.75
CA GLY A 171 -6.33 -19.62 -16.43
C GLY A 171 -5.08 -20.25 -15.80
N LYS A 172 -5.05 -21.57 -15.57
CA LYS A 172 -3.94 -22.29 -14.91
C LYS A 172 -3.50 -21.60 -13.61
N VAL A 173 -4.48 -21.15 -12.83
CA VAL A 173 -4.24 -20.39 -11.59
C VAL A 173 -3.56 -21.25 -10.52
N PHE A 174 -3.81 -22.56 -10.51
CA PHE A 174 -3.33 -23.45 -9.47
C PHE A 174 -1.95 -24.06 -9.81
N PHE A 175 -1.02 -23.96 -8.86
CA PHE A 175 0.23 -24.71 -8.86
C PHE A 175 0.07 -25.94 -7.96
N LEU A 176 0.16 -27.14 -8.53
CA LEU A 176 -0.07 -28.37 -7.79
C LEU A 176 1.12 -28.66 -6.87
N ALA A 177 0.86 -28.67 -5.57
CA ALA A 177 1.78 -29.12 -4.55
C ALA A 177 1.51 -30.60 -4.21
N PRO A 178 2.51 -31.36 -3.73
CA PRO A 178 2.29 -32.71 -3.23
C PRO A 178 1.17 -32.76 -2.16
N GLU A 179 0.59 -33.94 -1.96
CA GLU A 179 -0.56 -34.16 -1.07
C GLU A 179 -0.40 -33.49 0.31
N SER A 180 -1.51 -33.05 0.91
CA SER A 180 -1.52 -32.31 2.18
C SER A 180 -0.72 -32.99 3.29
N GLY A 181 -0.66 -34.33 3.32
CA GLY A 181 0.12 -35.10 4.29
C GLY A 181 1.64 -34.89 4.20
N SER A 182 2.16 -34.65 2.99
CA SER A 182 3.58 -34.36 2.73
C SER A 182 4.04 -33.03 3.32
N ARG A 183 3.08 -32.12 3.59
CA ARG A 183 3.34 -30.85 4.26
C ARG A 183 4.38 -29.99 3.51
N SER A 184 4.25 -29.97 2.18
CA SER A 184 5.10 -29.27 1.20
C SER A 184 4.97 -27.74 1.20
N LEU A 185 3.93 -27.18 1.83
CA LEU A 185 3.73 -25.74 1.91
C LEU A 185 4.65 -25.11 2.96
N ASN A 186 5.16 -23.90 2.69
CA ASN A 186 5.97 -23.11 3.62
C ASN A 186 5.22 -21.83 4.04
N PRO A 187 4.96 -21.60 5.35
CA PRO A 187 5.24 -22.48 6.48
C PRO A 187 4.38 -23.76 6.48
N ARG A 188 4.86 -24.84 7.12
CA ARG A 188 4.16 -26.13 7.16
C ARG A 188 2.72 -26.02 7.68
N SER A 189 2.51 -25.21 8.70
CA SER A 189 1.22 -24.92 9.32
C SER A 189 1.09 -23.43 9.59
N LEU A 190 -0.15 -22.96 9.61
CA LEU A 190 -0.51 -21.58 9.97
C LEU A 190 -1.29 -21.60 11.29
N PRO A 191 -0.93 -20.79 12.30
CA PRO A 191 0.19 -19.85 12.32
C PRO A 191 1.57 -20.50 12.47
N ARG A 192 2.60 -19.79 12.00
CA ARG A 192 4.02 -20.15 12.19
C ARG A 192 4.49 -19.81 13.60
N GLU A 193 4.13 -18.63 14.07
CA GLU A 193 4.53 -18.10 15.38
C GLU A 193 3.29 -17.82 16.21
N ASN A 194 3.22 -18.38 17.43
CA ASN A 194 2.16 -18.11 18.38
C ASN A 194 2.58 -16.97 19.30
N PHE A 195 1.93 -15.82 19.15
CA PHE A 195 2.06 -14.71 20.07
C PHE A 195 1.28 -15.03 21.36
N ILE A 196 2.00 -15.11 22.47
CA ILE A 196 1.43 -15.26 23.81
C ILE A 196 1.45 -13.88 24.45
N GLU A 197 0.28 -13.26 24.55
CA GLU A 197 0.11 -12.00 25.26
C GLU A 197 0.42 -12.21 26.74
N GLY A 198 1.32 -11.40 27.30
CA GLY A 198 1.73 -11.53 28.71
C GLY A 198 2.85 -12.54 28.99
N ALA A 199 3.43 -13.20 27.96
CA ALA A 199 4.71 -13.88 28.12
C ALA A 199 5.83 -12.84 28.27
N VAL A 200 5.93 -12.26 29.46
CA VAL A 200 7.22 -11.85 29.99
C VAL A 200 8.01 -13.14 30.03
N LEU A 201 8.75 -13.44 28.95
CA LEU A 201 9.82 -14.43 29.04
C LEU A 201 10.52 -14.11 30.36
N PRO A 202 10.72 -15.09 31.26
CA PRO A 202 11.58 -14.87 32.41
C PRO A 202 12.93 -14.51 31.81
N LEU A 203 13.16 -13.20 31.66
CA LEU A 203 14.45 -12.61 31.45
C LEU A 203 15.14 -13.02 32.72
N ASP A 204 15.87 -14.13 32.62
CA ASP A 204 16.73 -14.64 33.65
C ASP A 204 17.43 -13.43 34.26
N ILE A 205 17.00 -13.04 35.46
CA ILE A 205 17.40 -11.77 36.09
C ILE A 205 18.93 -11.77 36.30
N ASN A 206 19.52 -12.96 36.22
CA ASN A 206 20.94 -13.26 36.35
C ASN A 206 21.69 -13.37 35.01
N ALA A 207 21.05 -13.26 33.85
CA ALA A 207 21.77 -13.28 32.57
C ALA A 207 22.64 -12.01 32.45
N PRO A 208 23.97 -12.14 32.28
CA PRO A 208 24.88 -11.01 32.24
C PRO A 208 24.52 -10.09 31.07
N LYS A 209 24.11 -8.86 31.40
CA LYS A 209 23.72 -7.83 30.44
C LYS A 209 24.91 -7.52 29.52
N LYS A 210 24.79 -7.86 28.23
CA LYS A 210 25.75 -7.43 27.20
C LYS A 210 25.77 -5.89 27.16
N LYS A 211 26.88 -5.29 27.61
CA LYS A 211 27.14 -3.84 27.54
C LYS A 211 26.87 -3.36 26.12
N GLY A 212 26.02 -2.34 25.97
CA GLY A 212 25.80 -1.62 24.71
C GLY A 212 24.50 -1.89 23.97
N ARG A 213 23.67 -2.87 24.35
CA ARG A 213 22.34 -3.05 23.73
C ARG A 213 21.26 -2.35 24.58
N PRO A 214 20.53 -1.35 24.03
CA PRO A 214 19.44 -0.69 24.75
C PRO A 214 18.43 -1.71 25.28
N THR A 215 18.14 -1.64 26.57
CA THR A 215 17.21 -2.57 27.21
C THR A 215 15.78 -2.29 26.75
N LYS A 216 14.87 -3.25 26.96
CA LYS A 216 13.43 -3.05 26.65
C LYS A 216 12.87 -1.83 27.41
N ARG A 217 13.35 -1.59 28.63
CA ARG A 217 13.01 -0.41 29.43
C ARG A 217 13.52 0.88 28.80
N ASP A 218 14.73 0.89 28.25
CA ASP A 218 15.29 2.05 27.56
C ASP A 218 14.53 2.35 26.27
N LYS A 219 14.12 1.32 25.52
CA LYS A 219 13.28 1.49 24.32
C LYS A 219 11.91 2.08 24.65
N ILE A 220 11.27 1.61 25.72
CA ILE A 220 9.98 2.16 26.17
C ILE A 220 10.14 3.60 26.64
N LYS A 221 11.20 3.90 27.39
CA LYS A 221 11.50 5.26 27.85
C LYS A 221 11.78 6.21 26.69
N LYS A 222 12.50 5.74 25.66
CA LYS A 222 12.76 6.49 24.43
C LYS A 222 11.47 6.74 23.64
N ALA A 223 10.66 5.70 23.40
CA ALA A 223 9.38 5.85 22.71
C ALA A 223 8.43 6.83 23.42
N LYS A 224 8.43 6.85 24.76
CA LYS A 224 7.65 7.82 25.53
C LYS A 224 8.17 9.25 25.36
N LEU A 225 9.49 9.45 25.41
CA LEU A 225 10.11 10.75 25.12
C LEU A 225 9.82 11.23 23.68
N ASP A 226 9.85 10.32 22.71
CA ASP A 226 9.57 10.64 21.31
C ASP A 226 8.09 11.07 21.13
N LEU A 227 7.14 10.41 21.83
CA LEU A 227 5.73 10.82 21.87
C LEU A 227 5.54 12.19 22.52
N ASP A 228 6.14 12.42 23.69
CA ASP A 228 6.06 13.70 24.39
C ASP A 228 6.66 14.84 23.53
N SER A 229 7.72 14.55 22.77
CA SER A 229 8.32 15.50 21.82
C SER A 229 7.42 15.79 20.63
N LEU A 230 6.68 14.80 20.12
CA LEU A 230 5.73 14.97 19.02
C LEU A 230 4.53 15.82 19.45
N ASP A 231 3.99 15.56 20.64
CA ASP A 231 2.91 16.35 21.22
C ASP A 231 3.35 17.81 21.37
N LYS A 232 4.54 18.04 21.95
CA LYS A 232 5.09 19.39 22.08
C LYS A 232 5.24 20.09 20.71
N TRP A 233 5.74 19.37 19.70
CA TRP A 233 5.85 19.92 18.35
C TRP A 233 4.48 20.29 17.77
N LEU A 234 3.44 19.49 18.04
CA LEU A 234 2.08 19.77 17.60
C LEU A 234 1.51 21.06 18.22
N TYR A 235 1.84 21.34 19.48
CA TYR A 235 1.47 22.57 20.17
C TYR A 235 2.29 23.79 19.73
N ASP A 236 3.57 23.60 19.45
CA ASP A 236 4.48 24.68 19.01
C ASP A 236 4.31 25.05 17.54
N THR A 237 3.64 24.21 16.73
CA THR A 237 3.35 24.51 15.33
C THR A 237 2.06 25.33 15.24
N PRO A 238 2.10 26.66 15.02
CA PRO A 238 0.88 27.44 14.90
C PRO A 238 0.06 26.91 13.72
N PRO A 239 -1.28 26.78 13.86
CA PRO A 239 -2.13 26.43 12.74
C PRO A 239 -1.88 27.44 11.62
N PRO A 240 -1.84 27.02 10.35
CA PRO A 240 -1.67 27.95 9.25
C PRO A 240 -2.76 29.00 9.37
N LEU A 241 -2.35 30.26 9.57
CA LEU A 241 -3.23 31.41 9.59
C LEU A 241 -4.13 31.30 8.36
N SER A 242 -5.41 31.10 8.60
CA SER A 242 -6.43 31.23 7.56
C SER A 242 -6.41 32.68 7.10
N THR A 243 -5.60 32.97 6.08
CA THR A 243 -5.72 34.15 5.25
C THR A 243 -7.04 34.05 4.52
N ALA A 244 -8.08 34.56 5.18
CA ALA A 244 -9.38 34.86 4.64
C ALA A 244 -9.27 36.04 3.65
N VAL A 245 -8.61 35.85 2.51
CA VAL A 245 -8.71 36.76 1.36
C VAL A 245 -8.47 35.97 0.07
N ALA A 246 -9.51 35.31 -0.46
CA ALA A 246 -9.72 35.06 -1.89
C ALA A 246 -11.04 34.29 -2.08
N SER A 247 -12.15 34.99 -1.86
CA SER A 247 -13.43 34.63 -2.48
C SER A 247 -13.33 34.94 -3.97
N SER A 248 -13.31 33.90 -4.81
CA SER A 248 -13.79 33.81 -6.20
C SER A 248 -12.85 32.94 -7.03
N LEU A 249 -13.16 31.65 -7.10
CA LEU A 249 -12.97 30.74 -8.25
C LEU A 249 -13.51 29.38 -7.82
N SER A 250 -14.85 29.30 -7.75
CA SER A 250 -15.55 28.02 -7.70
C SER A 250 -15.53 27.42 -9.10
N SER A 251 -14.64 26.46 -9.33
CA SER A 251 -14.82 25.45 -10.37
C SER A 251 -14.63 24.07 -9.74
N SER A 252 -15.77 23.49 -9.37
CA SER A 252 -16.11 22.06 -9.37
C SER A 252 -14.93 21.08 -9.52
N PHE A 253 -14.42 20.59 -8.40
CA PHE A 253 -13.65 19.36 -8.33
C PHE A 253 -14.64 18.19 -8.10
N GLU A 254 -15.40 17.85 -9.14
CA GLU A 254 -16.10 16.56 -9.20
C GLU A 254 -15.08 15.49 -9.57
N ALA A 255 -14.65 14.72 -8.56
CA ALA A 255 -13.87 13.51 -8.74
C ALA A 255 -14.70 12.44 -9.45
N SER A 256 -14.79 12.55 -10.78
CA SER A 256 -15.27 11.46 -11.62
C SER A 256 -14.25 10.31 -11.58
N SER A 257 -14.69 9.22 -10.96
CA SER A 257 -14.07 7.91 -11.10
C SER A 257 -14.21 7.44 -12.55
N GLY A 258 -13.18 7.69 -13.35
CA GLY A 258 -13.07 7.19 -14.72
C GLY A 258 -11.66 6.72 -14.99
N ASN A 259 -11.52 5.44 -15.34
CA ASN A 259 -10.28 4.83 -15.81
C ASN A 259 -9.75 5.58 -17.05
N SER A 260 -8.84 6.52 -16.85
CA SER A 260 -8.00 7.08 -17.92
C SER A 260 -6.57 6.61 -17.75
N PRO A 261 -5.85 6.29 -18.83
CA PRO A 261 -4.48 5.79 -18.77
C PRO A 261 -3.55 6.85 -18.14
N VAL A 262 -2.75 6.43 -17.16
CA VAL A 262 -1.83 7.23 -16.32
C VAL A 262 -0.91 8.18 -17.12
N GLU A 263 -0.62 7.87 -18.38
CA GLU A 263 0.13 8.78 -19.26
C GLU A 263 -0.60 10.12 -19.46
N THR A 264 -1.92 10.13 -19.57
CA THR A 264 -2.68 11.38 -19.74
C THR A 264 -2.53 12.33 -18.55
N THR A 265 -2.36 11.82 -17.32
CA THR A 265 -2.20 12.66 -16.12
C THR A 265 -0.83 13.31 -15.99
N LEU A 266 0.26 12.63 -16.39
CA LEU A 266 1.60 13.23 -16.34
C LEU A 266 1.76 14.30 -17.42
N THR A 267 1.31 14.03 -18.64
CA THR A 267 1.38 15.01 -19.74
C THR A 267 0.47 16.20 -19.47
N GLN A 268 -0.71 15.99 -18.86
CA GLN A 268 -1.58 17.08 -18.40
C GLN A 268 -0.88 17.95 -17.35
N TYR A 269 -0.26 17.34 -16.33
CA TYR A 269 0.50 18.07 -15.33
C TYR A 269 1.67 18.86 -15.94
N GLN A 270 2.45 18.25 -16.84
CA GLN A 270 3.55 18.90 -17.53
C GLN A 270 3.07 20.08 -18.39
N ASN A 271 1.95 19.90 -19.11
CA ASN A 271 1.36 20.97 -19.93
C ASN A 271 0.79 22.11 -19.08
N GLU A 272 0.11 21.79 -17.97
CA GLU A 272 -0.43 22.80 -17.06
C GLU A 272 0.69 23.57 -16.35
N LYS A 273 1.74 22.87 -15.92
CA LYS A 273 2.94 23.49 -15.36
C LYS A 273 3.65 24.39 -16.38
N ALA A 274 3.88 23.90 -17.61
CA ALA A 274 4.49 24.70 -18.67
C ALA A 274 3.67 25.96 -18.95
N ARG A 275 2.33 25.84 -19.00
CA ARG A 275 1.42 26.98 -19.15
C ARG A 275 1.53 27.97 -18.00
N ILE A 276 1.64 27.50 -16.76
CA ILE A 276 1.81 28.36 -15.57
C ILE A 276 3.17 29.06 -15.61
N LEU A 277 4.24 28.35 -15.97
CA LEU A 277 5.59 28.92 -16.11
C LEU A 277 5.67 29.94 -17.27
N ASP A 278 5.00 29.69 -18.38
CA ASP A 278 4.91 30.63 -19.51
C ASP A 278 4.09 31.88 -19.16
N ALA A 279 3.04 31.75 -18.33
CA ALA A 279 2.26 32.89 -17.83
C ALA A 279 3.04 33.74 -16.81
N ILE A 280 4.14 33.20 -16.29
CA ILE A 280 5.05 33.85 -15.34
C ILE A 280 6.22 34.52 -16.07
N ASP A 281 6.55 34.09 -17.29
CA ASP A 281 7.71 34.62 -18.01
C ASP A 281 7.55 36.14 -18.25
N PRO A 282 8.52 36.97 -17.82
CA PRO A 282 8.50 38.40 -18.08
C PRO A 282 8.48 38.78 -19.57
N GLN A 283 8.78 37.86 -20.50
CA GLN A 283 8.73 38.14 -21.94
C GLN A 283 7.31 38.08 -22.54
N THR A 284 6.41 37.29 -21.95
CA THR A 284 5.04 37.07 -22.45
C THR A 284 4.01 37.94 -21.75
N THR A 285 4.35 38.49 -20.58
CA THR A 285 3.43 39.19 -19.69
C THR A 285 3.66 40.70 -19.73
N PRO A 286 2.62 41.56 -19.85
CA PRO A 286 2.79 43.01 -19.87
C PRO A 286 3.56 43.50 -18.64
N ALA A 287 4.51 44.43 -18.85
CA ALA A 287 5.57 44.81 -17.92
C ALA A 287 5.12 45.18 -16.49
N ALA A 288 3.88 45.66 -16.33
CA ALA A 288 3.32 46.01 -15.03
C ALA A 288 3.01 44.77 -14.15
N SER A 289 2.53 43.67 -14.74
CA SER A 289 2.15 42.44 -14.02
C SER A 289 3.34 41.50 -13.81
N ALA A 290 4.33 41.55 -14.70
CA ALA A 290 5.54 40.71 -14.64
C ALA A 290 6.41 40.99 -13.41
N SER A 291 6.49 42.25 -12.97
CA SER A 291 7.30 42.63 -11.80
C SER A 291 6.78 42.03 -10.49
N HIS A 292 5.45 41.97 -10.33
CA HIS A 292 4.80 41.41 -9.14
C HIS A 292 4.89 39.88 -9.10
N ALA A 293 4.71 39.21 -10.24
CA ALA A 293 4.85 37.77 -10.36
C ALA A 293 6.28 37.31 -10.04
N ASN A 294 7.29 37.97 -10.62
CA ASN A 294 8.70 37.66 -10.36
C ASN A 294 9.07 37.88 -8.89
N SER A 295 8.61 38.97 -8.27
CA SER A 295 8.83 39.21 -6.84
C SER A 295 8.20 38.12 -5.96
N THR A 296 7.00 37.65 -6.30
CA THR A 296 6.29 36.60 -5.54
C THR A 296 6.99 35.25 -5.63
N ILE A 297 7.54 34.92 -6.81
CA ILE A 297 8.30 33.68 -7.02
C ILE A 297 9.64 33.74 -6.31
N GLN A 298 10.31 34.88 -6.37
CA GLN A 298 11.57 35.07 -5.64
C GLN A 298 11.35 34.92 -4.13
N LYS A 299 10.28 35.52 -3.57
CA LYS A 299 9.92 35.36 -2.15
C LYS A 299 9.59 33.91 -1.80
N SER A 300 8.82 33.22 -2.66
CA SER A 300 8.48 31.80 -2.45
C SER A 300 9.71 30.90 -2.48
N ASN A 301 10.61 31.12 -3.43
CA ASN A 301 11.88 30.39 -3.57
C ASN A 301 12.80 30.63 -2.36
N GLN A 302 12.89 31.86 -1.89
CA GLN A 302 13.65 32.20 -0.68
C GLN A 302 13.07 31.55 0.57
N PHE A 303 11.73 31.56 0.72
CA PHE A 303 11.05 30.90 1.84
C PHE A 303 11.30 29.38 1.86
N ILE A 304 11.23 28.72 0.70
CA ILE A 304 11.54 27.28 0.56
C ILE A 304 12.99 27.01 0.98
N LEU A 305 13.93 27.85 0.53
CA LEU A 305 15.35 27.72 0.87
C LEU A 305 15.60 27.88 2.37
N GLU A 306 15.01 28.89 3.02
CA GLU A 306 15.14 29.12 4.46
C GLU A 306 14.58 27.95 5.28
N ARG A 307 13.43 27.41 4.86
CA ARG A 307 12.81 26.25 5.50
C ARG A 307 13.67 24.99 5.38
N LEU A 308 14.29 24.79 4.22
CA LEU A 308 15.21 23.68 3.99
C LEU A 308 16.50 23.80 4.81
N LYS A 309 17.10 25.00 4.87
CA LYS A 309 18.27 25.28 5.73
C LYS A 309 17.95 25.03 7.21
N THR A 310 16.76 25.44 7.65
CA THR A 310 16.28 25.19 9.02
C THR A 310 16.15 23.69 9.29
N ALA A 311 15.52 22.93 8.40
CA ALA A 311 15.38 21.48 8.53
C ALA A 311 16.75 20.78 8.57
N GLU A 312 17.68 21.15 7.70
CA GLU A 312 19.04 20.59 7.68
C GLU A 312 19.82 20.90 8.97
N GLY A 313 19.61 22.07 9.58
CA GLY A 313 20.16 22.42 10.88
C GLY A 313 19.70 21.50 12.02
N PHE A 314 18.45 21.02 11.98
CA PHE A 314 17.95 20.03 12.94
C PHE A 314 18.54 18.63 12.72
N PHE A 315 18.83 18.23 11.48
CA PHE A 315 19.37 16.89 11.17
C PHE A 315 20.90 16.79 11.26
N SER A 316 21.63 17.89 11.04
CA SER A 316 23.10 17.89 11.02
C SER A 316 23.74 17.79 12.41
N ALA A 317 22.99 18.00 13.49
CA ALA A 317 23.50 17.87 14.86
C ALA A 317 23.86 16.41 15.26
N GLU A 318 23.44 15.40 14.47
CA GLU A 318 23.58 13.97 14.84
C GLU A 318 24.38 13.13 13.83
N SER A 319 24.96 13.73 12.79
CA SER A 319 25.56 13.00 11.66
C SER A 319 26.93 13.56 11.23
N THR A 320 28.02 12.91 11.64
CA THR A 320 29.41 13.23 11.24
C THR A 320 29.94 12.30 10.13
N LEU A 321 29.16 11.99 9.10
CA LEU A 321 29.63 11.13 8.00
C LEU A 321 29.04 11.52 6.64
N GLY A 322 29.91 11.98 5.73
CA GLY A 322 29.75 11.83 4.29
C GLY A 322 29.43 13.10 3.51
N ASP A 323 30.44 13.60 2.82
CA ASP A 323 30.45 14.72 1.87
C ASP A 323 29.62 14.44 0.61
N GLN A 324 28.29 14.38 0.75
CA GLN A 324 27.36 14.38 -0.39
C GLN A 324 26.61 15.70 -0.41
N SER A 325 26.84 16.50 -1.46
CA SER A 325 26.16 17.77 -1.75
C SER A 325 24.66 17.66 -1.44
N THR A 326 24.25 18.30 -0.34
CA THR A 326 22.94 18.09 0.24
C THR A 326 21.86 18.64 -0.69
N GLY A 327 20.63 18.14 -0.57
CA GLY A 327 19.49 18.66 -1.35
C GLY A 327 19.36 20.19 -1.26
N VAL A 328 19.84 20.78 -0.16
CA VAL A 328 19.87 22.22 0.09
C VAL A 328 20.79 22.97 -0.87
N SER A 329 22.00 22.48 -1.15
CA SER A 329 22.90 23.13 -2.12
C SER A 329 22.31 23.17 -3.54
N ARG A 330 21.52 22.15 -3.91
CA ARG A 330 20.81 22.11 -5.20
C ARG A 330 19.68 23.14 -5.27
N VAL A 331 18.92 23.27 -4.18
CA VAL A 331 17.86 24.29 -4.09
C VAL A 331 18.47 25.69 -4.05
N GLU A 332 19.52 25.91 -3.28
CA GLU A 332 20.25 27.18 -3.22
C GLU A 332 20.76 27.62 -4.58
N ARG A 333 21.36 26.70 -5.34
CA ARG A 333 21.78 26.95 -6.72
C ARG A 333 20.60 27.33 -7.62
N ALA A 334 19.48 26.61 -7.56
CA ALA A 334 18.30 26.90 -8.37
C ALA A 334 17.64 28.25 -8.01
N VAL A 335 17.66 28.65 -6.74
CA VAL A 335 17.18 29.96 -6.30
C VAL A 335 18.09 31.09 -6.82
N ASN A 336 19.41 30.88 -6.79
CA ASN A 336 20.38 31.87 -7.27
C ASN A 336 20.42 32.00 -8.80
N GLU A 337 20.03 30.94 -9.52
CA GLU A 337 19.92 30.94 -10.99
C GLU A 337 18.62 31.61 -11.50
N LEU A 338 17.67 31.94 -10.63
CA LEU A 338 16.43 32.59 -11.02
C LEU A 338 16.70 33.94 -11.70
N GLY A 339 16.28 34.09 -12.95
CA GLY A 339 16.49 35.30 -13.74
C GLY A 339 17.87 35.43 -14.42
N VAL A 340 18.78 34.47 -14.22
CA VAL A 340 20.09 34.46 -14.91
C VAL A 340 19.91 33.89 -16.32
N THR A 341 20.30 34.66 -17.34
CA THR A 341 20.29 34.21 -18.74
C THR A 341 21.25 33.03 -18.91
N ASN A 342 20.82 31.99 -19.64
CA ASN A 342 21.54 30.73 -19.89
C ASN A 342 21.69 29.76 -18.69
N SER A 343 20.90 29.92 -17.62
CA SER A 343 20.86 28.96 -16.51
C SER A 343 19.65 28.00 -16.61
N VAL A 344 19.77 26.80 -16.04
CA VAL A 344 18.68 25.79 -16.00
C VAL A 344 17.58 26.21 -15.02
N GLY A 345 17.94 26.93 -13.95
CA GLY A 345 17.01 27.51 -12.99
C GLY A 345 16.30 28.80 -13.44
N ARG A 346 16.54 29.28 -14.66
CA ARG A 346 16.04 30.59 -15.14
C ARG A 346 14.53 30.77 -14.95
N LEU A 347 13.74 29.73 -15.21
CA LEU A 347 12.28 29.75 -15.15
C LEU A 347 11.81 29.01 -13.89
N GLY A 348 11.42 29.75 -12.85
CA GLY A 348 10.77 29.18 -11.66
C GLY A 348 11.70 28.68 -10.54
N GLY A 349 13.02 28.67 -10.72
CA GLY A 349 14.00 28.35 -9.67
C GLY A 349 13.77 26.97 -9.04
N ALA A 350 13.40 26.91 -7.76
CA ALA A 350 13.19 25.65 -7.04
C ALA A 350 12.07 24.77 -7.63
N LEU A 351 11.10 25.37 -8.34
CA LEU A 351 9.98 24.66 -8.99
C LEU A 351 10.45 23.76 -10.15
N ASN A 352 11.62 24.03 -10.75
CA ASN A 352 12.20 23.19 -11.78
C ASN A 352 12.91 21.94 -11.23
N LEU A 353 13.23 21.90 -9.93
CA LEU A 353 13.91 20.75 -9.32
C LEU A 353 12.98 19.54 -9.14
N LEU A 354 11.67 19.75 -9.12
CA LEU A 354 10.66 18.69 -8.94
C LEU A 354 10.64 17.66 -10.09
N GLU A 355 11.25 17.98 -11.24
CA GLU A 355 11.32 17.09 -12.41
C GLU A 355 12.65 16.32 -12.51
N GLY A 356 13.54 16.43 -11.52
CA GLY A 356 14.85 15.77 -11.58
C GLY A 356 15.88 16.50 -12.44
N ALA A 357 15.61 17.74 -12.87
CA ALA A 357 16.48 18.58 -13.71
C ALA A 357 17.86 18.92 -13.11
N GLY A 358 18.17 18.44 -11.89
CA GLY A 358 19.49 18.52 -11.28
C GLY A 358 20.40 17.32 -11.56
N LYS A 359 19.92 16.28 -12.26
CA LYS A 359 20.80 15.24 -12.82
C LYS A 359 21.12 15.65 -14.25
N THR A 360 22.35 16.08 -14.48
CA THR A 360 22.90 16.13 -15.84
C THR A 360 22.67 14.75 -16.46
N GLN A 361 21.84 14.66 -17.50
CA GLN A 361 21.82 13.47 -18.34
C GLN A 361 23.25 13.27 -18.87
N PRO A 362 23.80 12.03 -18.76
CA PRO A 362 25.13 11.74 -19.27
C PRO A 362 25.23 11.90 -20.79
#